data_AF-U4TVP4-F1
#
_entry.id   AF-U4TVP4-F1
#
_cell.length_a   1.000
_cell.length_b   1.000
_cell.length_c   1.000
_cell.angle_alpha   90.00
_cell.angle_beta   90.00
_cell.angle_gamma   90.00
#
_symmetry.space_group_name_H-M   'P 1'
#
loop_
_entity.id
_entity.type
_entity.pdbx_description
1 polymer ?
#
loop_
_entity_poly.entity_id
_entity_poly.type
_entity_poly.pdbx_seq_one_letter_code
_entity_poly.pdbx_strand_id
1 'polypeptide(L)'
;MTYDTWVFAERFVNTWLPVGLVGGLLLLTGGLLAYFHKGRARRWGAGAAGIGVVMLAVFMIITYQPTTQTYMKEFGHVTPRIRVEEPTFFGYTATSTQLTGIYSKVRNDDDMKQLPMYTRTAYTQKVRYAGDANGSYYFYLGSLVAPINYMGPVEERDVAQPYLRGYRYTLKDPQYKRIGFINPENATTIALVVPKTLKHRAPSADVLGNNKRLARVDSGWTTEEK
;
A
#
# COMPACT_ATOMS: atom_id res chain seq x y z
N MET A 1 8.24 -6.84 8.20
CA MET A 1 9.06 -8.08 8.15
C MET A 1 10.31 -7.90 7.26
N THR A 2 11.23 -8.88 7.21
CA THR A 2 12.32 -8.94 6.20
C THR A 2 11.81 -9.55 4.88
N TYR A 3 12.58 -9.41 3.78
CA TYR A 3 12.16 -9.89 2.46
C TYR A 3 11.86 -11.39 2.46
N ASP A 4 12.78 -12.23 2.96
CA ASP A 4 12.60 -13.69 2.95
C ASP A 4 11.39 -14.14 3.77
N THR A 5 11.17 -13.51 4.95
CA THR A 5 10.02 -13.84 5.79
C THR A 5 8.71 -13.40 5.13
N TRP A 6 8.70 -12.27 4.41
CA TRP A 6 7.55 -11.82 3.63
C TRP A 6 7.21 -12.83 2.53
N VAL A 7 8.19 -13.19 1.69
CA VAL A 7 8.00 -14.13 0.57
C VAL A 7 7.54 -15.49 1.07
N PHE A 8 8.11 -15.97 2.17
CA PHE A 8 7.67 -17.21 2.79
C PHE A 8 6.21 -17.14 3.23
N ALA A 9 5.83 -16.12 3.99
CA ALA A 9 4.47 -15.96 4.49
C ALA A 9 3.46 -15.80 3.34
N GLU A 10 3.83 -15.05 2.30
CA GLU A 10 3.01 -14.83 1.11
C GLU A 10 2.78 -16.12 0.32
N ARG A 11 3.83 -16.91 0.07
CA ARG A 11 3.70 -18.24 -0.59
C ARG A 11 2.94 -19.22 0.28
N PHE A 12 3.16 -19.18 1.59
CA PHE A 12 2.41 -20.00 2.52
C PHE A 12 0.91 -19.69 2.40
N VAL A 13 0.51 -18.42 2.48
CA VAL A 13 -0.90 -18.03 2.47
C VAL A 13 -1.56 -18.21 1.10
N ASN A 14 -0.90 -17.85 0.00
CA ASN A 14 -1.53 -17.87 -1.32
C ASN A 14 -1.43 -19.22 -2.04
N THR A 15 -0.51 -20.11 -1.64
CA THR A 15 -0.27 -21.38 -2.34
C THR A 15 -0.35 -22.57 -1.40
N TRP A 16 0.50 -22.65 -0.37
CA TRP A 16 0.60 -23.86 0.45
C TRP A 16 -0.62 -24.05 1.34
N LEU A 17 -1.23 -22.97 1.81
CA LEU A 17 -2.41 -22.95 2.65
C LEU A 17 -3.64 -23.53 1.91
N PRO A 18 -4.01 -23.04 0.71
CA PRO A 18 -5.07 -23.67 -0.08
C PRO A 18 -4.78 -25.13 -0.43
N VAL A 19 -3.54 -25.46 -0.82
CA VAL A 19 -3.16 -26.84 -1.18
C VAL A 19 -3.29 -27.78 0.02
N GLY A 20 -2.79 -27.39 1.18
CA GLY A 20 -2.86 -28.18 2.40
C GLY A 20 -4.30 -28.39 2.88
N LEU A 21 -5.13 -27.35 2.80
CA LEU A 21 -6.53 -27.43 3.20
C LEU A 21 -7.33 -28.35 2.27
N VAL A 22 -7.22 -28.18 0.94
CA VAL A 22 -7.90 -29.03 -0.04
C VAL A 22 -7.38 -30.47 0.03
N GLY A 23 -6.06 -30.67 0.06
CA GLY A 23 -5.44 -31.99 0.13
C GLY A 23 -5.77 -32.75 1.43
N GLY A 24 -5.73 -32.05 2.57
CA GLY A 24 -6.14 -32.60 3.86
C GLY A 24 -7.60 -33.01 3.89
N LEU A 25 -8.49 -32.18 3.31
CA LEU A 25 -9.91 -32.50 3.18
C LEU A 25 -10.14 -33.71 2.27
N LEU A 26 -9.46 -33.78 1.12
CA LEU A 26 -9.56 -34.92 0.22
C LEU A 26 -9.12 -36.23 0.86
N LEU A 27 -8.02 -36.21 1.63
CA LEU A 27 -7.53 -37.39 2.35
C LEU A 27 -8.46 -37.79 3.49
N LEU A 28 -9.04 -36.82 4.20
CA LEU A 28 -10.03 -37.07 5.22
C LEU A 28 -11.29 -37.73 4.63
N THR A 29 -11.87 -37.11 3.59
CA THR A 29 -13.10 -37.61 2.95
C THR A 29 -12.87 -38.95 2.27
N GLY A 30 -11.81 -39.09 1.47
CA GLY A 30 -11.45 -40.34 0.81
C GLY A 30 -11.14 -41.46 1.81
N GLY A 31 -10.43 -41.11 2.90
CA GLY A 31 -10.15 -42.03 4.00
C GLY A 31 -11.42 -42.52 4.70
N LEU A 32 -12.35 -41.61 5.01
CA LEU A 32 -13.65 -41.97 5.59
C LEU A 32 -14.48 -42.85 4.64
N LEU A 33 -14.57 -42.49 3.36
CA LEU A 33 -15.27 -43.30 2.36
C LEU A 33 -14.68 -44.72 2.27
N ALA A 34 -13.35 -44.84 2.20
CA ALA A 34 -12.67 -46.13 2.18
C ALA A 34 -12.84 -46.91 3.49
N TYR A 35 -12.89 -46.22 4.64
CA TYR A 35 -13.11 -46.83 5.94
C TYR A 35 -14.52 -47.41 6.09
N PHE A 36 -15.54 -46.71 5.60
CA PHE A 36 -16.92 -47.18 5.62
C PHE A 36 -17.23 -48.21 4.53
N HIS A 37 -16.36 -48.37 3.53
CA HIS A 37 -16.49 -49.40 2.52
C HIS A 37 -16.18 -50.81 3.08
N LYS A 38 -17.01 -51.81 2.76
CA LYS A 38 -16.76 -53.20 3.14
C LYS A 38 -15.70 -53.81 2.22
N GLY A 39 -14.49 -54.07 2.72
CA GLY A 39 -13.44 -54.73 1.95
C GLY A 39 -12.02 -54.40 2.41
N ARG A 40 -11.02 -54.74 1.59
CA ARG A 40 -9.58 -54.55 1.87
C ARG A 40 -9.20 -53.06 2.04
N ALA A 41 -9.96 -52.16 1.41
CA ALA A 41 -9.77 -50.70 1.49
C ALA A 41 -9.99 -50.13 2.90
N ARG A 42 -10.81 -50.78 3.75
CA ARG A 42 -11.11 -50.32 5.11
C ARG A 42 -9.88 -50.14 5.99
N ARG A 43 -8.88 -51.01 5.84
CA ARG A 43 -7.63 -50.96 6.62
C ARG A 43 -6.78 -49.73 6.29
N TRP A 44 -6.86 -49.25 5.04
CA TRP A 44 -6.15 -48.06 4.58
C TRP A 44 -6.94 -46.76 4.87
N GLY A 45 -8.26 -46.84 4.91
CA GLY A 45 -9.14 -45.69 5.14
C GLY A 45 -8.91 -44.97 6.48
N ALA A 46 -8.72 -45.73 7.56
CA ALA A 46 -8.44 -45.15 8.89
C ALA A 46 -7.12 -44.36 8.92
N GLY A 47 -6.08 -44.89 8.26
CA GLY A 47 -4.77 -44.21 8.15
C GLY A 47 -4.87 -42.92 7.34
N ALA A 48 -5.52 -42.97 6.17
CA ALA A 48 -5.73 -41.79 5.33
C ALA A 48 -6.56 -40.71 6.04
N ALA A 49 -7.63 -41.10 6.74
CA ALA A 49 -8.44 -40.18 7.53
C ALA A 49 -7.64 -39.54 8.67
N GLY A 50 -6.85 -40.34 9.41
CA GLY A 50 -5.96 -39.84 10.46
C GLY A 50 -4.93 -38.83 9.94
N ILE A 51 -4.29 -39.12 8.81
CA ILE A 51 -3.36 -38.21 8.14
C ILE A 51 -4.07 -36.91 7.74
N GLY A 52 -5.28 -37.00 7.17
CA GLY A 52 -6.11 -35.84 6.84
C GLY A 52 -6.36 -34.93 8.05
N VAL A 53 -6.76 -35.50 9.19
CA VAL A 53 -6.98 -34.73 10.44
C VAL A 53 -5.69 -34.08 10.93
N VAL A 54 -4.58 -34.82 10.97
CA VAL A 54 -3.29 -34.28 11.43
C VAL A 54 -2.84 -33.13 10.55
N MET A 55 -2.95 -33.24 9.23
CA MET A 55 -2.60 -32.15 8.33
C MET A 55 -3.47 -30.92 8.54
N LEU A 56 -4.79 -31.08 8.69
CA LEU A 56 -5.69 -29.97 8.99
C LEU A 56 -5.38 -29.30 10.35
N ALA A 57 -4.97 -30.08 11.36
CA ALA A 57 -4.60 -29.56 12.67
C ALA A 57 -3.26 -28.78 12.64
N VAL A 58 -2.22 -29.36 12.04
CA VAL A 58 -0.93 -28.67 11.83
C VAL A 58 -1.13 -27.40 11.02
N PHE A 59 -1.99 -27.47 10.00
CA PHE A 59 -2.37 -26.34 9.17
C PHE A 59 -3.01 -25.19 9.96
N MET A 60 -3.97 -25.49 10.85
CA MET A 60 -4.56 -24.49 11.74
C MET A 60 -3.49 -23.85 12.64
N ILE A 61 -2.60 -24.65 13.23
CA ILE A 61 -1.53 -24.14 14.11
C ILE A 61 -0.63 -23.14 13.38
N ILE A 62 -0.22 -23.43 12.14
CA ILE A 62 0.66 -22.53 11.37
C ILE A 62 -0.08 -21.24 10.97
N THR A 63 -1.38 -21.32 10.66
CA THR A 63 -2.19 -20.15 10.31
C THR A 63 -2.27 -19.14 11.46
N TYR A 64 -2.31 -19.62 12.70
CA TYR A 64 -2.33 -18.77 13.90
C TYR A 64 -0.93 -18.37 14.41
N GLN A 65 0.15 -18.69 13.70
CA GLN A 65 1.48 -18.24 14.10
C GLN A 65 1.64 -16.71 13.95
N PRO A 66 2.44 -16.07 14.82
CA PRO A 66 2.68 -14.62 14.80
C PRO A 66 3.15 -14.09 13.44
N THR A 67 3.98 -14.86 12.73
CA THR A 67 4.52 -14.47 11.42
C THR A 67 3.40 -14.32 10.37
N THR A 68 2.48 -15.27 10.31
CA THR A 68 1.33 -15.24 9.38
C THR A 68 0.39 -14.10 9.71
N GLN A 69 0.11 -13.87 11.00
CA GLN A 69 -0.74 -12.76 11.44
C GLN A 69 -0.09 -11.40 11.14
N THR A 70 1.22 -11.27 11.37
CA THR A 70 1.98 -10.05 11.05
C THR A 70 1.94 -9.79 9.55
N TYR A 71 2.15 -10.83 8.73
CA TYR A 71 2.02 -10.73 7.28
C TYR A 71 0.62 -10.27 6.85
N MET A 72 -0.46 -10.88 7.37
CA MET A 72 -1.83 -10.47 7.06
C MET A 72 -2.11 -9.01 7.43
N LYS A 73 -1.61 -8.57 8.59
CA LYS A 73 -1.74 -7.18 9.03
C LYS A 73 -0.97 -6.22 8.10
N GLU A 74 0.28 -6.52 7.80
CA GLU A 74 1.10 -5.68 6.90
C GLU A 74 0.52 -5.70 5.47
N PHE A 75 0.05 -6.85 4.99
CA PHE A 75 -0.56 -7.01 3.66
C PHE A 75 -1.84 -6.19 3.49
N GLY A 76 -2.64 -6.03 4.56
CA GLY A 76 -3.84 -5.18 4.55
C GLY A 76 -3.58 -3.70 4.24
N HIS A 77 -2.32 -3.25 4.34
CA HIS A 77 -1.89 -1.90 4.00
C HIS A 77 -1.26 -1.81 2.60
N VAL A 78 -1.13 -2.93 1.87
CA VAL A 78 -0.55 -2.93 0.52
C VAL A 78 -1.61 -2.47 -0.48
N THR A 79 -1.34 -1.33 -1.14
CA THR A 79 -2.21 -0.77 -2.20
C THR A 79 -1.48 -0.73 -3.55
N PRO A 80 -2.19 -0.49 -4.67
CA PRO A 80 -1.57 -0.34 -6.00
C PRO A 80 -0.52 0.79 -6.11
N ARG A 81 -0.45 1.70 -5.12
CA ARG A 81 0.63 2.71 -5.01
C ARG A 81 1.95 2.12 -4.53
N ILE A 82 1.87 1.01 -3.80
CA ILE A 82 2.95 0.40 -3.02
C ILE A 82 3.51 -0.79 -3.79
N ARG A 83 2.62 -1.55 -4.42
CA ARG A 83 2.94 -2.77 -5.14
C ARG A 83 2.14 -2.83 -6.44
N VAL A 84 2.82 -3.15 -7.53
CA VAL A 84 2.25 -3.20 -8.89
C VAL A 84 2.08 -4.63 -9.40
N GLU A 85 2.40 -5.62 -8.57
CA GLU A 85 2.15 -7.03 -8.84
C GLU A 85 1.47 -7.65 -7.64
N GLU A 86 0.43 -8.43 -7.86
CA GLU A 86 -0.32 -9.11 -6.81
C GLU A 86 0.08 -10.58 -6.74
N PRO A 87 0.20 -11.16 -5.52
CA PRO A 87 0.44 -12.58 -5.37
C PRO A 87 -0.81 -13.36 -5.78
N THR A 88 -0.60 -14.42 -6.54
CA THR A 88 -1.61 -15.38 -6.98
C THR A 88 -1.13 -16.78 -6.68
N PHE A 89 -2.01 -17.76 -6.87
CA PHE A 89 -1.67 -19.17 -6.70
C PHE A 89 -0.47 -19.61 -7.57
N PHE A 90 -0.30 -19.02 -8.76
CA PHE A 90 0.71 -19.38 -9.75
C PHE A 90 1.94 -18.45 -9.79
N GLY A 91 2.04 -17.49 -8.87
CA GLY A 91 3.12 -16.50 -8.85
C GLY A 91 2.57 -15.08 -8.80
N TYR A 92 3.13 -14.17 -9.58
CA TYR A 92 2.78 -12.75 -9.53
C TYR A 92 2.07 -12.30 -10.81
N THR A 93 1.02 -11.50 -10.66
CA THR A 93 0.29 -10.91 -11.78
C THR A 93 0.29 -9.40 -11.68
N ALA A 94 0.59 -8.71 -12.78
CA ALA A 94 0.63 -7.26 -12.80
C ALA A 94 -0.75 -6.65 -12.51
N THR A 95 -0.79 -5.68 -11.61
CA THR A 95 -1.93 -4.79 -11.39
C THR A 95 -2.07 -3.86 -12.59
N SER A 96 -3.30 -3.45 -12.94
CA SER A 96 -3.52 -2.63 -14.13
C SER A 96 -2.79 -1.28 -14.09
N THR A 97 -2.24 -0.87 -15.23
CA THR A 97 -1.52 0.40 -15.37
C THR A 97 -2.40 1.62 -15.08
N GLN A 98 -3.69 1.53 -15.41
CA GLN A 98 -4.67 2.57 -15.10
C GLN A 98 -4.86 2.71 -13.58
N LEU A 99 -4.99 1.60 -12.86
CA LEU A 99 -5.20 1.63 -11.40
C LEU A 99 -3.94 2.13 -10.68
N THR A 100 -2.78 1.61 -11.03
CA THR A 100 -1.49 2.07 -10.48
C THR A 100 -1.26 3.56 -10.76
N GLY A 101 -1.60 4.03 -11.96
CA GLY A 101 -1.55 5.45 -12.33
C GLY A 101 -2.46 6.34 -11.46
N ILE A 102 -3.69 5.91 -11.18
CA ILE A 102 -4.60 6.63 -10.27
C ILE A 102 -4.03 6.65 -8.85
N TYR A 103 -3.65 5.49 -8.32
CA TYR A 103 -3.14 5.34 -6.95
C TYR A 103 -1.80 6.07 -6.74
N SER A 104 -0.97 6.24 -7.78
CA SER A 104 0.29 7.01 -7.70
C SER A 104 0.08 8.47 -7.26
N LYS A 105 -1.12 9.01 -7.51
CA LYS A 105 -1.50 10.39 -7.18
C LYS A 105 -2.28 10.48 -5.88
N VAL A 106 -2.78 9.37 -5.36
CA VAL A 106 -3.57 9.35 -4.13
C VAL A 106 -2.65 9.45 -2.92
N ARG A 107 -3.07 10.29 -1.97
CA ARG A 107 -2.38 10.48 -0.70
C ARG A 107 -2.54 9.21 0.12
N ASN A 108 -1.41 8.57 0.48
CA ASN A 108 -1.42 7.35 1.28
C ASN A 108 -0.24 7.34 2.27
N ASP A 109 -0.24 8.26 3.24
CA ASP A 109 0.75 8.23 4.35
C ASP A 109 0.36 7.17 5.39
N ASP A 110 -0.94 6.97 5.59
CA ASP A 110 -1.49 6.16 6.67
C ASP A 110 -1.21 4.67 6.52
N ASP A 111 -1.23 4.12 5.30
CA ASP A 111 -0.82 2.74 5.05
C ASP A 111 0.70 2.63 4.95
N MET A 112 1.35 3.53 4.20
CA MET A 112 2.79 3.47 3.94
C MET A 112 3.63 3.51 5.23
N LYS A 113 3.18 4.25 6.26
CA LYS A 113 3.89 4.30 7.55
C LYS A 113 3.79 2.99 8.36
N GLN A 114 2.80 2.15 8.08
CA GLN A 114 2.61 0.85 8.74
C GLN A 114 3.50 -0.24 8.12
N LEU A 115 4.05 0.01 6.94
CA LEU A 115 4.84 -0.95 6.18
C LEU A 115 6.32 -0.84 6.56
N PRO A 116 6.88 -1.82 7.29
CA PRO A 116 8.23 -1.73 7.84
C PRO A 116 9.33 -1.81 6.77
N MET A 117 9.02 -2.30 5.57
CA MET A 117 9.94 -2.37 4.44
C MET A 117 10.26 -1.01 3.81
N TYR A 118 9.54 0.06 4.19
CA TYR A 118 9.84 1.41 3.72
C TYR A 118 10.56 2.26 4.77
N THR A 119 11.48 3.09 4.29
CA THR A 119 12.01 4.25 5.01
C THR A 119 11.25 5.49 4.57
N ARG A 120 10.77 6.23 5.55
CA ARG A 120 10.07 7.51 5.39
C ARG A 120 11.06 8.65 5.59
N THR A 121 11.29 9.46 4.56
CA THR A 121 12.16 10.64 4.63
C THR A 121 11.36 11.90 4.46
N ALA A 122 11.62 12.91 5.30
CA ALA A 122 10.98 14.21 5.18
C ALA A 122 11.34 14.84 3.84
N TYR A 123 10.34 15.36 3.14
CA TYR A 123 10.51 16.06 1.88
C TYR A 123 9.77 17.39 1.95
N THR A 124 10.46 18.45 1.57
CA THR A 124 9.89 19.79 1.51
C THR A 124 10.23 20.43 0.17
N GLN A 125 9.29 21.23 -0.34
CA GLN A 125 9.51 21.98 -1.57
C GLN A 125 8.92 23.37 -1.44
N LYS A 126 9.77 24.38 -1.63
CA LYS A 126 9.36 25.78 -1.59
C LYS A 126 8.31 26.06 -2.65
N VAL A 127 7.36 26.92 -2.29
CA VAL A 127 6.31 27.39 -3.19
C VAL A 127 6.28 28.90 -3.24
N ARG A 128 5.79 29.45 -4.35
CA ARG A 128 5.58 30.89 -4.50
C ARG A 128 4.09 31.19 -4.33
N TYR A 129 3.75 31.78 -3.20
CA TYR A 129 2.37 32.11 -2.86
C TYR A 129 1.75 33.14 -3.83
N ALA A 130 0.56 32.81 -4.34
CA ALA A 130 -0.17 33.54 -5.37
C ALA A 130 -1.46 34.21 -4.86
N GLY A 131 -1.82 33.98 -3.60
CA GLY A 131 -3.04 34.51 -2.96
C GLY A 131 -3.82 33.41 -2.26
N ASP A 132 -4.85 33.79 -1.52
CA ASP A 132 -5.83 32.87 -0.94
C ASP A 132 -7.25 33.44 -1.08
N ALA A 133 -8.20 32.56 -1.32
CA ALA A 133 -9.62 32.90 -1.45
C ALA A 133 -10.48 31.68 -1.16
N ASN A 134 -11.63 31.90 -0.51
CA ASN A 134 -12.63 30.85 -0.23
C ASN A 134 -12.04 29.61 0.47
N GLY A 135 -11.14 29.82 1.44
CA GLY A 135 -10.47 28.75 2.18
C GLY A 135 -9.46 27.94 1.37
N SER A 136 -9.12 28.38 0.16
CA SER A 136 -8.12 27.76 -0.71
C SER A 136 -6.85 28.61 -0.80
N TYR A 137 -5.69 27.97 -0.76
CA TYR A 137 -4.40 28.62 -0.97
C TYR A 137 -3.93 28.40 -2.40
N TYR A 138 -3.47 29.47 -3.05
CA TYR A 138 -2.95 29.42 -4.40
C TYR A 138 -1.44 29.62 -4.39
N PHE A 139 -0.71 28.76 -5.09
CA PHE A 139 0.74 28.90 -5.20
C PHE A 139 1.31 28.33 -6.50
N TYR A 140 2.48 28.79 -6.89
CA TYR A 140 3.28 28.17 -7.95
C TYR A 140 4.29 27.21 -7.32
N LEU A 141 4.45 26.04 -7.92
CA LEU A 141 5.32 24.99 -7.44
C LEU A 141 6.42 24.71 -8.48
N GLY A 142 7.68 24.91 -8.09
CA GLY A 142 8.82 24.74 -8.99
C GLY A 142 8.68 25.59 -10.25
N SER A 143 8.80 24.94 -11.41
CA SER A 143 8.69 25.54 -12.75
C SER A 143 7.28 25.46 -13.34
N LEU A 144 6.27 25.00 -12.59
CA LEU A 144 4.90 24.92 -13.10
C LEU A 144 4.36 26.32 -13.40
N VAL A 145 3.91 26.50 -14.64
CA VAL A 145 3.31 27.75 -15.12
C VAL A 145 1.90 27.92 -14.55
N ALA A 146 1.15 26.83 -14.40
CA ALA A 146 -0.19 26.87 -13.81
C ALA A 146 -0.11 26.96 -12.28
N PRO A 147 -0.88 27.86 -11.63
CA PRO A 147 -0.98 27.89 -10.19
C PRO A 147 -1.72 26.67 -9.65
N ILE A 148 -1.35 26.23 -8.46
CA ILE A 148 -1.99 25.15 -7.73
C ILE A 148 -3.02 25.73 -6.79
N ASN A 149 -4.24 25.22 -6.86
CA ASN A 149 -5.28 25.40 -5.84
C ASN A 149 -5.12 24.29 -4.81
N TYR A 150 -4.83 24.68 -3.57
CA TYR A 150 -4.61 23.77 -2.44
C TYR A 150 -5.66 23.97 -1.37
N MET A 151 -6.40 22.89 -1.09
CA MET A 151 -7.45 22.83 -0.07
C MET A 151 -7.14 21.83 1.05
N GLY A 152 -5.91 21.29 1.10
CA GLY A 152 -5.49 20.37 2.14
C GLY A 152 -5.15 21.07 3.47
N PRO A 153 -4.58 20.33 4.44
CA PRO A 153 -4.14 20.90 5.71
C PRO A 153 -3.10 22.01 5.51
N VAL A 154 -3.25 23.12 6.24
CA VAL A 154 -2.31 24.25 6.24
C VAL A 154 -1.79 24.46 7.66
N GLU A 155 -0.49 24.68 7.79
CA GLU A 155 0.16 24.95 9.07
C GLU A 155 0.89 26.29 9.03
N GLU A 156 0.63 27.14 10.02
CA GLU A 156 1.36 28.39 10.20
C GLU A 156 2.58 28.17 11.09
N ARG A 157 3.76 28.54 10.59
CA ARG A 157 5.04 28.37 11.30
C ARG A 157 5.93 29.59 11.14
N ASP A 158 6.93 29.71 12.00
CA ASP A 158 7.97 30.75 11.91
C ASP A 158 8.98 30.37 10.82
N VAL A 159 8.60 30.60 9.56
CA VAL A 159 9.37 30.24 8.36
C VAL A 159 9.43 31.43 7.40
N ALA A 160 10.53 31.58 6.69
CA ALA A 160 10.73 32.73 5.79
C ALA A 160 9.92 32.64 4.49
N GLN A 161 9.69 31.43 3.98
CA GLN A 161 9.00 31.19 2.71
C GLN A 161 8.03 30.01 2.86
N PRO A 162 6.86 30.06 2.20
CA PRO A 162 5.94 28.94 2.22
C PRO A 162 6.51 27.73 1.47
N TYR A 163 6.14 26.53 1.91
CA TYR A 163 6.57 25.28 1.28
C TYR A 163 5.55 24.16 1.48
N LEU A 164 5.49 23.23 0.53
CA LEU A 164 4.81 21.96 0.71
C LEU A 164 5.67 21.05 1.57
N ARG A 165 5.04 20.39 2.55
CA ARG A 165 5.66 19.40 3.41
C ARG A 165 5.01 18.05 3.18
N GLY A 166 5.86 17.03 3.14
CA GLY A 166 5.41 15.66 3.12
C GLY A 166 6.55 14.68 3.28
N TYR A 167 6.36 13.49 2.71
CA TYR A 167 7.31 12.39 2.85
C TYR A 167 7.55 11.67 1.54
N ARG A 168 8.81 11.29 1.32
CA ARG A 168 9.18 10.30 0.31
C ARG A 168 9.37 8.96 0.99
N TYR A 169 8.93 7.92 0.29
CA TYR A 169 9.06 6.56 0.75
C TYR A 169 10.00 5.80 -0.15
N THR A 170 10.94 5.09 0.45
CA THR A 170 11.94 4.30 -0.27
C THR A 170 12.02 2.93 0.36
N LEU A 171 12.11 1.89 -0.46
CA LEU A 171 12.34 0.54 0.02
C LEU A 171 13.69 0.48 0.73
N LYS A 172 13.69 -0.08 1.95
CA LYS A 172 14.91 -0.36 2.70
C LYS A 172 15.77 -1.42 2.02
N ASP A 173 15.11 -2.39 1.41
CA ASP A 173 15.74 -3.50 0.72
C ASP A 173 15.23 -3.55 -0.73
N PRO A 174 16.11 -3.39 -1.74
CA PRO A 174 15.73 -3.43 -3.15
C PRO A 174 15.19 -4.80 -3.60
N GLN A 175 15.40 -5.89 -2.84
CA GLN A 175 14.87 -7.21 -3.17
C GLN A 175 13.35 -7.23 -3.26
N TYR A 176 12.65 -6.40 -2.48
CA TYR A 176 11.18 -6.27 -2.56
C TYR A 176 10.67 -5.88 -3.95
N LYS A 177 11.50 -5.24 -4.79
CA LYS A 177 11.14 -4.96 -6.18
C LYS A 177 10.91 -6.22 -7.01
N ARG A 178 11.52 -7.35 -6.64
CA ARG A 178 11.38 -8.64 -7.34
C ARG A 178 9.99 -9.27 -7.19
N ILE A 179 9.22 -8.81 -6.22
CA ILE A 179 7.84 -9.26 -5.99
C ILE A 179 6.84 -8.11 -6.21
N GLY A 180 7.25 -7.08 -6.96
CA GLY A 180 6.38 -6.01 -7.43
C GLY A 180 6.27 -4.78 -6.52
N PHE A 181 7.00 -4.69 -5.40
CA PHE A 181 7.01 -3.44 -4.62
C PHE A 181 7.78 -2.34 -5.34
N ILE A 182 7.30 -1.11 -5.23
CA ILE A 182 7.90 0.04 -5.90
C ILE A 182 8.29 1.13 -4.91
N ASN A 183 9.22 1.99 -5.33
CA ASN A 183 9.42 3.28 -4.69
C ASN A 183 8.40 4.24 -5.32
N PRO A 184 7.43 4.80 -4.56
CA PRO A 184 6.50 5.75 -5.13
C PRO A 184 7.24 6.97 -5.70
N GLU A 185 6.91 7.35 -6.93
CA GLU A 185 7.54 8.49 -7.61
C GLU A 185 7.16 9.81 -6.93
N ASN A 186 5.89 9.94 -6.56
CA ASN A 186 5.34 11.14 -5.94
C ASN A 186 5.52 11.14 -4.43
N ALA A 187 5.96 12.28 -3.89
CA ALA A 187 5.98 12.54 -2.46
C ALA A 187 4.55 12.62 -1.91
N THR A 188 4.29 12.00 -0.77
CA THR A 188 2.99 12.09 -0.10
C THR A 188 2.83 13.47 0.52
N THR A 189 1.86 14.24 0.05
CA THR A 189 1.50 15.56 0.56
C THR A 189 0.90 15.45 1.95
N ILE A 190 1.37 16.27 2.91
CA ILE A 190 0.85 16.29 4.28
C ILE A 190 0.24 17.63 4.61
N ALA A 191 0.98 18.71 4.37
CA ALA A 191 0.51 20.05 4.66
C ALA A 191 1.22 21.09 3.78
N LEU A 192 0.55 22.21 3.52
CA LEU A 192 1.19 23.44 3.10
C LEU A 192 1.62 24.19 4.37
N VAL A 193 2.90 24.52 4.48
CA VAL A 193 3.42 25.34 5.58
C VAL A 193 3.55 26.77 5.10
N VAL A 194 2.95 27.71 5.84
CA VAL A 194 3.02 29.15 5.54
C VAL A 194 3.65 29.93 6.69
N PRO A 195 4.32 31.06 6.41
CA PRO A 195 4.77 31.98 7.45
C PRO A 195 3.61 32.50 8.29
N LYS A 196 3.74 32.60 9.62
CA LYS A 196 2.77 33.32 10.47
C LYS A 196 2.61 34.79 10.07
N THR A 197 3.66 35.37 9.47
CA THR A 197 3.69 36.74 8.98
C THR A 197 3.22 36.86 7.53
N LEU A 198 2.62 35.80 6.95
CA LEU A 198 2.14 35.81 5.58
C LEU A 198 1.07 36.90 5.41
N LYS A 199 1.33 37.83 4.48
CA LYS A 199 0.33 38.83 4.10
C LYS A 199 -0.67 38.20 3.14
N HIS A 200 -1.86 37.91 3.65
CA HIS A 200 -2.99 37.44 2.86
C HIS A 200 -3.33 38.45 1.75
N ARG A 201 -3.60 37.93 0.55
CA ARG A 201 -4.03 38.74 -0.60
C ARG A 201 -4.95 37.93 -1.49
N ALA A 202 -5.91 38.62 -2.10
CA ALA A 202 -6.76 38.02 -3.12
C ALA A 202 -5.90 37.53 -4.31
N PRO A 203 -6.15 36.34 -4.86
CA PRO A 203 -5.52 35.89 -6.08
C PRO A 203 -5.97 36.76 -7.26
N SER A 204 -5.09 37.00 -8.22
CA SER A 204 -5.46 37.65 -9.48
C SER A 204 -6.47 36.82 -10.27
N ALA A 205 -7.27 37.46 -11.13
CA ALA A 205 -8.23 36.78 -12.00
C ALA A 205 -7.59 35.67 -12.85
N ASP A 206 -6.36 35.87 -13.34
CA ASP A 206 -5.60 34.85 -14.08
C ASP A 206 -5.35 33.58 -13.25
N VAL A 207 -4.95 33.74 -11.99
CA VAL A 207 -4.75 32.61 -11.06
C VAL A 207 -6.05 31.85 -10.81
N LEU A 208 -7.17 32.56 -10.66
CA LEU A 208 -8.48 31.93 -10.49
C LEU A 208 -8.95 31.21 -11.76
N GLY A 209 -8.64 31.73 -12.95
CA GLY A 209 -8.99 31.10 -14.22
C GLY A 209 -8.13 29.88 -14.57
N ASN A 210 -6.86 29.88 -14.16
CA ASN A 210 -5.87 28.89 -14.62
C ASN A 210 -5.42 27.88 -13.57
N ASN A 211 -5.95 27.95 -12.34
CA ASN A 211 -5.51 27.03 -11.28
C ASN A 211 -5.82 25.55 -11.57
N LYS A 212 -4.98 24.68 -11.03
CA LYS A 212 -5.13 23.22 -11.08
C LYS A 212 -4.99 22.63 -9.67
N ARG A 213 -5.54 21.44 -9.46
CA ARG A 213 -5.33 20.62 -8.26
C ARG A 213 -4.04 19.84 -8.36
N LEU A 214 -3.40 19.48 -7.24
CA LEU A 214 -2.18 18.64 -7.29
C LEU A 214 -2.44 17.32 -8.04
N ALA A 215 -3.62 16.71 -7.84
CA ALA A 215 -4.03 15.48 -8.52
C ALA A 215 -4.09 15.59 -10.05
N ARG A 216 -4.23 16.80 -10.60
CA ARG A 216 -4.42 17.06 -12.04
C ARG A 216 -3.15 17.50 -12.76
N VAL A 217 -2.04 17.67 -12.04
CA VAL A 217 -0.75 18.06 -12.62
C VAL A 217 0.33 17.07 -12.21
N ASP A 218 1.33 16.90 -13.07
CA ASP A 218 2.54 16.17 -12.72
C ASP A 218 3.46 17.06 -11.88
N SER A 219 3.16 17.12 -10.58
CA SER A 219 3.85 17.98 -9.62
C SER A 219 4.97 17.28 -8.86
N GLY A 220 5.06 15.95 -8.96
CA GLY A 220 5.87 15.13 -8.06
C GLY A 220 5.29 14.98 -6.64
N TRP A 221 4.04 15.40 -6.43
CA TRP A 221 3.31 15.33 -5.16
C TRP A 221 1.97 14.63 -5.34
N THR A 222 1.50 13.92 -4.30
CA THR A 222 0.15 13.37 -4.28
C THR A 222 -0.90 14.47 -4.08
N THR A 223 -2.18 14.11 -4.26
CA THR A 223 -3.32 14.94 -3.88
C THR A 223 -3.20 15.47 -2.46
N GLU A 224 -3.74 16.67 -2.26
CA GLU A 224 -3.91 17.32 -0.96
C GLU A 224 -5.10 16.77 -0.16
N GLU A 225 -5.99 16.04 -0.83
CA GLU A 225 -7.23 15.49 -0.28
C GLU A 225 -6.97 14.22 0.54
N LYS A 226 -7.84 13.96 1.53
CA LYS A 226 -7.77 12.75 2.38
C LYS A 226 -8.37 11.55 1.66
#